data_AF-A0A2L0CNR2-F1
#
_entry.id   AF-A0A2L0CNR2-F1
#
_cell.length_a   1.000
_cell.length_b   1.000
_cell.length_c   1.000
_cell.angle_alpha   90.00
_cell.angle_beta   90.00
_cell.angle_gamma   90.00
#
_symmetry.space_group_name_H-M   'P 1'
#
loop_
_entity.id
_entity.type
_entity.pdbx_description
1 polymer ?
#
loop_
_entity_poly.entity_id
_entity_poly.type
_entity_poly.pdbx_seq_one_letter_code
_entity_poly.pdbx_strand_id
1 'polypeptide(L)'
;PGTKKVHVILNYKEKNVLINKDIRCKDDVYTHVYTLIIKPDNTYEVQIDGEKIEHGDLEADWDLLAPKKIKDPNAKKPEDWDEQATIPDPDDKKPEDWDKPEHISDPEATKPEDWDDEMDGEWEPPQIDNPDYKGEWAPKQIDN
;
A
#
# COMPACT_ATOMS: atom_id res chain seq x y z
N PRO A 1 9.84 -18.15 -26.73
CA PRO A 1 9.00 -18.83 -25.72
C PRO A 1 7.51 -18.62 -26.05
N GLY A 2 6.95 -19.51 -26.88
CA GLY A 2 5.61 -19.38 -27.42
C GLY A 2 4.54 -19.69 -26.38
N THR A 3 3.45 -18.92 -26.40
CA THR A 3 2.26 -19.09 -25.54
C THR A 3 1.51 -20.36 -25.93
N LYS A 4 1.98 -21.51 -25.43
CA LYS A 4 1.36 -22.83 -25.64
C LYS A 4 0.19 -23.01 -24.67
N LYS A 5 -0.98 -22.48 -25.03
CA LYS A 5 -2.22 -22.61 -24.24
C LYS A 5 -3.43 -22.96 -25.10
N VAL A 6 -4.39 -23.65 -24.48
CA VAL A 6 -5.69 -23.94 -25.08
C VAL A 6 -6.57 -22.71 -24.87
N HIS A 7 -7.04 -22.12 -25.97
CA HIS A 7 -7.95 -20.99 -25.92
C HIS A 7 -9.40 -21.48 -25.86
N VAL A 8 -10.10 -21.14 -24.78
CA VAL A 8 -11.55 -21.32 -24.67
C VAL A 8 -12.19 -19.95 -24.62
N ILE A 9 -12.90 -19.59 -25.68
CA ILE A 9 -13.49 -18.27 -25.87
C ILE A 9 -14.99 -18.43 -26.01
N LEU A 10 -15.74 -17.73 -25.17
CA LEU A 10 -17.19 -17.73 -25.22
C LEU A 10 -17.67 -16.36 -25.68
N ASN A 11 -18.61 -16.36 -26.63
CA ASN A 11 -19.29 -15.14 -27.03
C ASN A 11 -20.49 -14.91 -26.10
N TYR A 12 -20.48 -13.80 -25.37
CA TYR A 12 -21.58 -13.43 -24.48
C TYR A 12 -21.86 -11.93 -24.64
N LYS A 13 -23.11 -11.59 -24.94
CA LYS A 13 -23.56 -10.19 -25.17
C LYS A 13 -22.64 -9.42 -26.11
N GLU A 14 -22.33 -10.02 -27.26
CA GLU A 14 -21.49 -9.42 -28.32
C GLU A 14 -20.02 -9.19 -27.92
N LYS A 15 -19.60 -9.66 -26.74
CA LYS A 15 -18.21 -9.64 -26.28
C LYS A 15 -17.62 -11.06 -26.29
N ASN A 16 -16.44 -11.20 -26.88
CA ASN A 16 -15.65 -12.43 -26.78
C ASN A 16 -14.91 -12.42 -25.43
N VAL A 17 -15.30 -13.33 -24.54
CA VAL A 17 -14.70 -13.46 -23.21
C VAL A 17 -13.76 -14.67 -23.23
N LEU A 18 -12.50 -14.43 -22.91
CA LEU A 18 -11.49 -15.47 -22.76
C LEU A 18 -11.64 -16.13 -21.37
N ILE A 19 -11.35 -17.42 -21.28
CA ILE A 19 -11.19 -18.09 -19.99
C ILE A 19 -10.03 -17.46 -19.20
N ASN A 20 -10.23 -17.25 -17.90
CA ASN A 20 -9.21 -16.70 -17.00
C ASN A 20 -8.16 -17.74 -16.58
N LYS A 21 -8.47 -19.04 -16.69
CA LYS A 21 -7.54 -20.13 -16.41
C LYS A 21 -6.61 -20.43 -17.58
N ASP A 22 -5.33 -20.61 -17.27
CA ASP A 22 -4.32 -21.04 -18.24
C ASP A 22 -4.32 -22.57 -18.38
N ILE A 23 -4.88 -23.06 -19.48
CA ILE A 23 -4.88 -24.49 -19.81
C ILE A 23 -3.68 -24.78 -20.71
N ARG A 24 -2.77 -25.64 -20.24
CA ARG A 24 -1.57 -26.04 -21.00
C ARG A 24 -1.95 -26.93 -22.17
N CYS A 25 -1.50 -26.59 -23.38
CA CYS A 25 -1.66 -27.49 -24.53
C CYS A 25 -0.56 -28.57 -24.55
N LYS A 26 -0.87 -29.72 -25.13
CA LYS A 26 0.11 -30.77 -25.39
C LYS A 26 0.98 -30.34 -26.57
N ASP A 27 2.28 -30.51 -26.43
CA ASP A 27 3.26 -30.01 -27.40
C ASP A 27 4.09 -31.09 -28.08
N ASP A 28 3.63 -32.33 -28.01
CA ASP A 28 4.21 -33.48 -28.69
C ASP A 28 3.81 -33.52 -30.18
N VAL A 29 4.42 -34.45 -30.92
CA VAL A 29 4.21 -34.66 -32.37
C VAL A 29 3.00 -35.58 -32.65
N TYR A 30 2.42 -36.18 -31.61
CA TYR A 30 1.25 -37.05 -31.74
C TYR A 30 -0.06 -36.27 -31.93
N THR A 31 -1.07 -36.96 -32.46
CA THR A 31 -2.42 -36.41 -32.55
C THR A 31 -3.05 -36.35 -31.17
N HIS A 32 -3.50 -35.17 -30.78
CA HIS A 32 -4.22 -34.94 -29.52
C HIS A 32 -5.68 -34.60 -29.79
N VAL A 33 -6.59 -35.13 -28.96
CA VAL A 33 -8.02 -34.83 -29.03
C VAL A 33 -8.40 -33.83 -27.96
N TYR A 34 -8.93 -32.69 -28.37
CA TYR A 34 -9.43 -31.65 -27.47
C TYR A 34 -10.95 -31.69 -27.45
N THR A 35 -11.54 -31.85 -26.27
CA THR A 35 -12.99 -31.89 -26.09
C THR A 35 -13.41 -30.83 -25.08
N LEU A 36 -14.33 -29.96 -25.49
CA LEU A 36 -14.97 -28.98 -24.63
C LEU A 36 -16.41 -29.41 -24.40
N ILE A 37 -16.79 -29.60 -23.15
CA ILE A 37 -18.15 -29.94 -22.74
C ILE A 37 -18.69 -28.77 -21.94
N ILE A 38 -19.78 -28.18 -22.43
CA ILE A 38 -20.52 -27.12 -21.73
C ILE A 38 -21.87 -27.70 -21.35
N LYS A 39 -22.17 -27.71 -20.06
CA LYS A 39 -23.41 -28.25 -19.53
C LYS A 39 -24.43 -27.13 -19.29
N PRO A 40 -25.74 -27.44 -19.31
CA PRO A 40 -26.80 -26.46 -19.04
C PRO A 40 -26.88 -26.03 -17.57
N ASP A 41 -26.14 -26.67 -16.68
CA ASP A 41 -25.97 -26.29 -15.27
C ASP A 41 -24.96 -25.15 -15.06
N ASN A 42 -24.51 -24.50 -16.13
CA ASN A 42 -23.45 -23.49 -16.18
C ASN A 42 -22.04 -24.00 -15.82
N THR A 43 -21.80 -25.31 -15.87
CA THR A 43 -20.46 -25.87 -15.70
C THR A 43 -19.79 -26.16 -17.04
N TYR A 44 -18.46 -26.13 -17.05
CA TYR A 44 -17.66 -26.52 -18.20
C TYR A 44 -16.62 -27.58 -17.81
N GLU A 45 -16.21 -28.35 -18.81
CA GLU A 45 -15.16 -29.34 -18.70
C GLU A 45 -14.31 -29.34 -19.96
N VAL A 46 -12.99 -29.32 -19.79
CA VAL A 46 -12.02 -29.45 -20.89
C VAL A 46 -11.27 -30.75 -20.71
N GLN A 47 -11.36 -31.61 -21.72
CA GLN A 47 -10.64 -32.87 -21.78
C GLN A 47 -9.59 -32.85 -22.90
N ILE A 48 -8.43 -33.43 -22.62
CA ILE A 48 -7.37 -33.68 -23.60
C ILE A 48 -7.06 -35.17 -23.59
N ASP A 49 -7.17 -35.84 -24.74
CA ASP A 49 -6.96 -37.28 -24.91
C ASP A 49 -7.88 -38.15 -24.02
N GLY A 50 -9.07 -37.64 -23.70
CA GLY A 50 -10.05 -38.29 -22.81
C GLY A 50 -9.75 -38.10 -21.31
N GLU A 51 -8.66 -37.42 -20.96
CA GLU A 51 -8.36 -37.03 -19.59
C GLU A 51 -8.96 -35.66 -19.29
N LYS A 52 -9.65 -35.55 -18.16
CA LYS A 52 -10.22 -34.29 -17.67
C LYS A 52 -9.11 -33.40 -17.11
N ILE A 53 -8.71 -32.39 -17.87
CA ILE A 53 -7.63 -31.47 -17.51
C ILE A 53 -8.17 -30.28 -16.71
N GLU A 54 -9.36 -29.78 -17.07
CA GLU A 54 -9.93 -28.59 -16.43
C GLU A 54 -11.43 -28.73 -16.24
N HIS A 55 -11.94 -28.19 -15.13
CA HIS A 55 -13.37 -28.05 -14.89
C HIS A 55 -13.68 -26.90 -13.96
N GLY A 56 -14.89 -26.40 -14.08
CA GLY A 56 -15.37 -25.37 -13.18
C GLY A 56 -16.71 -24.81 -13.62
N ASP A 57 -17.00 -23.64 -13.09
CA ASP A 57 -18.21 -22.88 -13.37
C ASP A 57 -17.91 -21.79 -14.38
N LEU A 58 -18.78 -21.66 -15.40
CA LEU A 58 -18.66 -20.62 -16.43
C LEU A 58 -18.67 -19.22 -15.83
N GLU A 59 -19.45 -18.99 -14.77
CA GLU A 59 -19.55 -17.68 -14.10
C GLU A 59 -18.32 -17.32 -13.27
N ALA A 60 -17.57 -18.33 -12.80
CA ALA A 60 -16.37 -18.12 -11.98
C ALA A 60 -15.13 -17.96 -12.87
N ASP A 61 -15.06 -18.74 -13.94
CA ASP A 61 -13.88 -18.83 -14.80
C ASP A 61 -13.94 -17.89 -16.03
N TRP A 62 -15.07 -17.24 -16.28
CA TRP A 62 -15.23 -16.16 -17.27
C TRP A 62 -15.90 -14.92 -16.65
N ASP A 63 -15.43 -13.74 -17.06
CA ASP A 63 -16.03 -12.44 -16.75
C ASP A 63 -17.29 -12.17 -17.60
N LEU A 64 -18.27 -13.08 -17.53
CA LEU A 64 -19.57 -12.95 -18.23
C LEU A 64 -20.47 -11.93 -17.55
N LEU A 65 -20.41 -11.85 -16.22
CA LEU A 65 -21.23 -10.95 -15.41
C LEU A 65 -20.40 -9.74 -14.97
N ALA A 66 -21.07 -8.59 -14.85
CA ALA A 66 -20.50 -7.47 -14.11
C ALA A 66 -20.17 -7.95 -12.68
N PRO A 67 -19.10 -7.42 -12.05
CA PRO A 67 -18.71 -7.84 -10.71
C PRO A 67 -19.92 -7.76 -9.76
N LYS A 68 -20.26 -8.89 -9.13
CA LYS A 68 -21.42 -9.01 -8.21
C LYS A 68 -21.38 -7.98 -7.06
N LYS A 69 -20.20 -7.41 -6.79
CA LYS A 69 -19.98 -6.31 -5.85
C LYS A 69 -19.34 -5.14 -6.60
N ILE A 70 -20.14 -4.16 -6.98
CA ILE A 70 -19.63 -2.81 -7.20
C ILE A 70 -19.34 -2.23 -5.82
N LYS A 71 -18.14 -1.64 -5.60
CA LYS A 71 -17.96 -0.76 -4.44
C LYS A 71 -19.00 0.34 -4.57
N ASP A 72 -19.80 0.56 -3.53
CA ASP A 72 -20.89 1.52 -3.59
C ASP A 72 -20.31 2.91 -3.96
N PRO A 73 -20.69 3.49 -5.11
CA PRO A 73 -20.13 4.77 -5.55
C PRO A 73 -20.55 5.94 -4.64
N ASN A 74 -21.53 5.75 -3.75
CA ASN A 74 -21.92 6.70 -2.71
C ASN A 74 -21.28 6.40 -1.34
N ALA A 75 -20.61 5.26 -1.17
CA ALA A 75 -19.83 4.99 0.03
C ALA A 75 -18.53 5.80 -0.01
N LYS A 76 -18.63 7.07 0.35
CA LYS A 76 -17.49 7.84 0.80
C LYS A 76 -17.04 7.23 2.12
N LYS A 77 -15.77 6.82 2.19
CA LYS A 77 -15.08 6.56 3.45
C LYS A 77 -15.41 7.74 4.39
N PRO A 78 -16.04 7.53 5.57
CA PRO A 78 -16.32 8.63 6.46
C PRO A 78 -15.00 9.31 6.85
N GLU A 79 -15.00 10.63 7.03
CA GLU A 79 -13.79 11.39 7.40
C GLU A 79 -13.18 10.92 8.73
N ASP A 80 -13.98 10.20 9.54
CA ASP A 80 -13.62 9.56 10.81
C ASP A 80 -13.05 8.12 10.67
N TRP A 81 -12.89 7.61 9.44
CA TRP A 81 -12.32 6.28 9.24
C TRP A 81 -10.80 6.33 9.33
N ASP A 82 -10.33 6.12 10.55
CA ASP A 82 -8.92 6.04 10.88
C ASP A 82 -8.29 4.79 10.23
N GLU A 83 -7.43 5.03 9.22
CA GLU A 83 -6.61 3.99 8.56
C GLU A 83 -5.21 3.90 9.18
N GLN A 84 -4.93 4.69 10.22
CA GLN A 84 -3.65 4.60 10.90
C GLN A 84 -3.65 3.37 11.82
N ALA A 85 -2.78 2.41 11.51
CA ALA A 85 -2.51 1.25 12.36
C ALA A 85 -1.93 1.64 13.73
N THR A 86 -1.46 2.88 13.87
CA THR A 86 -0.88 3.40 15.09
C THR A 86 -1.51 4.75 15.46
N ILE A 87 -2.04 4.87 16.67
CA ILE A 87 -2.48 6.14 17.25
C ILE A 87 -1.30 6.79 18.00
N PRO A 88 -1.15 8.12 17.99
CA PRO A 88 -0.22 8.81 18.89
C PRO A 88 -0.68 8.59 20.32
N ASP A 89 0.22 8.16 21.20
CA ASP A 89 -0.08 7.88 22.61
C ASP A 89 -0.65 9.15 23.30
N PRO A 90 -1.92 9.14 23.75
CA PRO A 90 -2.56 10.30 24.37
C PRO A 90 -2.00 10.61 25.77
N ASP A 91 -1.23 9.70 26.38
CA ASP A 91 -0.56 9.90 27.67
C ASP A 91 0.90 10.35 27.51
N ASP A 92 1.49 10.29 26.31
CA ASP A 92 2.84 10.77 26.03
C ASP A 92 2.80 12.29 25.83
N LYS A 93 2.78 13.03 26.94
CA LYS A 93 2.86 14.49 26.94
C LYS A 93 4.31 14.92 26.74
N LYS A 94 4.55 15.86 25.82
CA LYS A 94 5.85 16.52 25.62
C LYS A 94 6.43 16.92 26.99
N PRO A 95 7.56 16.35 27.41
CA PRO A 95 8.22 16.77 28.65
C PRO A 95 8.58 18.26 28.53
N GLU A 96 8.33 19.06 29.57
CA GLU A 96 8.72 20.49 29.58
C GLU A 96 10.24 20.66 29.36
N ASP A 97 11.05 19.64 29.65
CA ASP A 97 12.50 19.60 29.41
C ASP A 97 12.90 19.35 27.94
N TRP A 98 11.94 19.13 27.03
CA TRP A 98 12.20 18.86 25.61
C TRP A 98 12.19 20.13 24.74
N ASP A 99 11.47 21.18 25.15
CA ASP A 99 11.40 22.47 24.45
C ASP A 99 12.55 23.40 24.84
N LYS A 100 13.76 22.84 24.90
CA LYS A 100 14.96 23.63 25.14
C LYS A 100 15.33 24.37 23.84
N PRO A 101 15.70 25.65 23.89
CA PRO A 101 16.12 26.37 22.70
C PRO A 101 17.39 25.75 22.13
N GLU A 102 17.47 25.68 20.79
CA GLU A 102 18.63 25.17 20.03
C GLU A 102 19.91 25.95 20.38
N HIS A 103 19.76 27.23 20.71
CA HIS A 103 20.84 28.12 21.10
C HIS A 103 20.59 28.73 22.48
N ILE A 104 21.52 28.53 23.42
CA ILE A 104 21.53 29.17 24.75
C ILE A 104 22.65 30.19 24.82
N SER A 105 22.47 31.29 25.56
CA SER A 105 23.57 32.21 25.85
C SER A 105 24.66 31.48 26.64
N ASP A 106 25.92 31.62 26.22
CA ASP A 106 27.06 30.99 26.88
C ASP A 106 27.20 31.50 28.32
N PRO A 107 26.95 30.67 29.35
CA PRO A 107 27.10 31.08 30.75
C PRO A 107 28.55 31.28 31.17
N GLU A 108 29.53 30.80 30.38
CA GLU A 108 30.96 31.02 30.61
C GLU A 108 31.51 32.25 29.89
N ALA A 109 30.71 32.87 29.01
CA ALA A 109 31.09 34.13 28.40
C ALA A 109 30.96 35.27 29.42
N THR A 110 32.09 35.88 29.76
CA THR A 110 32.15 37.10 30.56
C THR A 110 32.46 38.28 29.65
N LYS A 111 31.84 39.42 29.93
CA LYS A 111 32.13 40.70 29.26
C LYS A 111 33.64 40.96 29.24
N PRO A 112 34.25 41.21 28.07
CA PRO A 112 35.67 41.56 27.98
C PRO A 112 35.98 42.84 28.77
N GLU A 113 37.15 42.90 29.42
CA GLU A 113 37.58 44.09 30.18
C GLU A 113 37.74 45.35 29.31
N ASP A 114 37.86 45.18 27.98
CA ASP A 114 38.04 46.24 26.98
C ASP A 114 36.71 46.68 26.33
N TRP A 115 35.55 46.27 26.87
CA TRP A 115 34.23 46.63 26.33
C TRP A 115 33.64 47.87 27.02
N ASP A 116 33.32 48.89 26.24
CA ASP A 116 32.73 50.15 26.71
C ASP A 116 31.23 50.22 26.35
N ASP A 117 30.34 50.13 27.34
CA ASP A 117 28.88 50.14 27.11
C ASP A 117 28.37 51.48 26.53
N GLU A 118 29.13 52.57 26.67
CA GLU A 118 28.75 53.90 26.21
C GLU A 118 29.11 54.13 24.73
N MET A 119 30.11 53.42 24.22
CA MET A 119 30.59 53.51 22.84
C MET A 119 30.17 52.31 21.96
N ASP A 120 30.14 51.10 22.53
CA ASP A 120 29.87 49.84 21.82
C ASP A 120 28.45 49.29 22.09
N GLY A 121 27.74 49.80 23.11
CA GLY A 121 26.39 49.39 23.49
C GLY A 121 26.33 48.25 24.52
N GLU A 122 25.12 47.75 24.83
CA GLU A 122 24.92 46.66 25.80
C GLU A 122 25.52 45.36 25.26
N TRP A 123 26.46 44.78 26.01
CA TRP A 123 27.13 43.53 25.63
C TRP A 123 26.17 42.34 25.70
N GLU A 124 26.00 41.61 24.59
CA GLU A 124 25.24 40.36 24.54
C GLU A 124 26.19 39.15 24.47
N PRO A 125 26.03 38.13 25.35
CA PRO A 125 26.85 36.93 25.31
C PRO A 125 26.63 36.13 24.01
N PRO A 126 27.67 35.45 23.49
CA PRO A 126 27.53 34.57 22.33
C PRO A 126 26.54 33.44 22.63
N GLN A 127 25.77 33.07 21.62
CA GLN A 127 24.88 31.92 21.70
C GLN A 127 25.63 30.63 21.33
N ILE A 128 25.56 29.61 22.19
CA ILE A 128 26.13 28.28 21.99
C ILE A 128 25.04 27.27 21.70
N ASP A 129 25.37 26.24 20.93
CA ASP A 129 24.48 25.11 20.68
C ASP A 129 24.19 24.38 21.99
N ASN A 130 22.91 24.23 22.31
CA ASN A 130 22.48 23.62 23.55
C ASN A 130 22.68 22.10 23.49
N PRO A 131 23.56 21.50 24.32
CA PRO A 131 23.79 20.06 24.32
C PRO A 131 22.57 19.26 24.79
N ASP A 132 21.61 19.90 25.46
CA ASP A 132 20.34 19.31 25.89
C ASP A 132 19.21 19.49 24.84
N TYR A 133 19.48 20.09 23.68
CA TYR A 133 18.49 20.19 22.60
C TYR A 133 18.25 18.82 21.97
N LYS A 134 17.02 18.31 22.11
CA LYS A 134 16.62 16.97 21.64
C LYS A 134 15.85 16.99 20.31
N GLY A 135 15.79 18.15 19.63
CA GLY A 135 15.10 18.32 18.34
C GLY A 135 13.57 18.34 18.45
N GLU A 136 12.88 18.36 17.31
CA GLU A 136 11.41 18.33 17.27
C GLU A 136 10.87 17.05 17.92
N TRP A 137 10.08 17.23 18.99
CA TRP A 137 9.47 16.12 19.71
C TRP A 137 8.43 15.42 18.81
N ALA A 138 8.56 14.10 18.68
CA ALA A 138 7.54 13.26 18.06
C ALA A 138 6.95 12.32 19.13
N PRO A 139 5.62 12.25 19.31
CA PRO A 139 4.97 11.33 20.24
C PRO A 139 5.27 9.89 19.84
N LYS A 140 5.35 8.99 20.84
CA LYS A 140 5.39 7.56 20.55
C LYS A 140 4.09 7.12 19.86
N GLN A 141 4.27 6.33 18.81
CA GLN A 141 3.17 5.68 18.09
C GLN A 141 2.86 4.35 18.78
N ILE A 142 1.63 4.18 19.25
CA ILE A 142 1.13 2.92 19.83
C ILE A 142 0.22 2.23 18.80
N ASP A 143 0.30 0.90 18.72
CA ASP A 143 -0.60 0.11 17.85
C ASP A 143 -2.05 0.24 18.33
N ASN A 144 -2.99 0.40 17.39
CA ASN A 144 -4.44 0.55 17.63
C ASN A 144 -5.14 -0.79 17.94
#